data_AF-A0AAI9YJ95-F1
#
_entry.id   AF-A0AAI9YJ95-F1
#
_cell.length_a   1.000
_cell.length_b   1.000
_cell.length_c   1.000
_cell.angle_alpha   90.00
_cell.angle_beta   90.00
_cell.angle_gamma   90.00
#
_symmetry.space_group_name_H-M   'P 1'
#
loop_
_entity.id
_entity.type
_entity.pdbx_description
1 polymer ?
#
loop_
_entity_poly.entity_id
_entity_poly.type
_entity_poly.pdbx_seq_one_letter_code
_entity_poly.pdbx_strand_id
1 'polypeptide(L)'
;VNFNFLLWFFLLGATSVYASTCTVEPRSNFDSRFDSSFAKQAKQQCRSAGGNSKGGNSVRQVCDFRGDPPRSLQRTSRIQVSSNGRSTNVNVRWNCRR
;
A
#
# COMPACT_ATOMS: atom_id res chain seq x y z
N VAL A 1 -19.34 -34.98 40.99
CA VAL A 1 -19.58 -33.60 40.51
C VAL A 1 -18.68 -33.38 39.31
N ASN A 2 -19.30 -33.16 38.15
CA ASN A 2 -18.68 -33.17 36.83
C ASN A 2 -18.62 -31.72 36.36
N PHE A 3 -17.44 -31.09 36.29
CA PHE A 3 -17.29 -29.76 35.68
C PHE A 3 -15.97 -29.67 34.92
N ASN A 4 -16.07 -30.18 33.69
CA ASN A 4 -15.38 -29.85 32.46
C ASN A 4 -14.53 -28.55 32.49
N PHE A 5 -13.21 -28.69 32.76
CA PHE A 5 -12.21 -27.60 32.76
C PHE A 5 -11.58 -27.37 31.36
N LEU A 6 -12.34 -27.52 30.28
CA LEU A 6 -11.84 -27.42 28.90
C LEU A 6 -12.40 -26.23 28.12
N LEU A 7 -12.62 -25.08 28.76
CA LEU A 7 -13.22 -23.92 28.09
C LEU A 7 -12.53 -22.57 28.33
N TRP A 8 -11.20 -22.54 28.45
CA TRP A 8 -10.46 -21.29 28.68
C TRP A 8 -9.51 -20.85 27.55
N PHE A 9 -9.47 -21.54 26.40
CA PHE A 9 -8.54 -21.18 25.32
C PHE A 9 -9.12 -20.43 24.12
N PHE A 10 -10.41 -20.04 24.14
CA PHE A 10 -11.02 -19.29 23.02
C PHE A 10 -11.08 -17.77 23.20
N LEU A 11 -10.30 -17.20 24.12
CA LEU A 11 -10.20 -15.74 24.34
C LEU A 11 -8.87 -15.12 23.85
N LEU A 12 -8.21 -15.74 22.86
CA LEU A 12 -7.25 -15.03 22.00
C LEU A 12 -7.94 -14.52 20.72
N GLY A 13 -9.27 -14.33 20.79
CA GLY A 13 -10.09 -13.81 19.71
C GLY A 13 -9.85 -12.31 19.52
N ALA A 14 -9.48 -11.97 18.30
CA ALA A 14 -9.27 -10.62 17.78
C ALA A 14 -8.01 -9.90 18.31
N THR A 15 -6.85 -10.28 17.76
CA THR A 15 -5.93 -9.21 17.38
C THR A 15 -6.72 -8.32 16.43
N SER A 16 -7.16 -7.15 16.90
CA SER A 16 -7.72 -6.12 16.04
C SER A 16 -6.70 -5.90 14.93
N VAL A 17 -6.93 -6.46 13.75
CA VAL A 17 -6.02 -6.31 12.62
C VAL A 17 -6.20 -4.87 12.17
N TYR A 18 -5.41 -3.97 12.75
CA TYR A 18 -5.44 -2.54 12.47
C TYR A 18 -5.25 -2.37 10.96
N ALA A 19 -6.27 -1.87 10.25
CA ALA A 19 -6.18 -1.68 8.81
C ALA A 19 -5.68 -0.26 8.55
N SER A 20 -4.49 -0.11 7.95
CA SER A 20 -3.99 1.19 7.52
C SER A 20 -4.07 1.31 6.01
N THR A 21 -4.45 2.48 5.50
CA THR A 21 -4.59 2.72 4.06
C THR A 21 -3.62 3.81 3.63
N CYS A 22 -2.75 3.49 2.67
CA CYS A 22 -1.82 4.43 2.05
C CYS A 22 -2.25 4.76 0.64
N THR A 23 -2.30 6.05 0.30
CA THR A 23 -2.52 6.51 -1.08
C THR A 23 -1.23 7.06 -1.64
N VAL A 24 -0.82 6.63 -2.84
CA VAL A 24 0.32 7.22 -3.54
C VAL A 24 -0.14 8.49 -4.25
N GLU A 25 0.66 9.54 -4.12
CA GLU A 25 0.47 10.80 -4.83
C GLU A 25 1.79 11.17 -5.51
N PRO A 26 1.81 11.33 -6.85
CA PRO A 26 2.96 11.89 -7.52
C PRO A 26 3.08 13.38 -7.21
N ARG A 27 4.30 13.90 -7.03
CA ARG A 27 4.51 15.34 -6.83
C ARG A 27 4.24 16.11 -8.14
N SER A 28 3.88 17.39 -7.99
CA SER A 28 3.55 18.33 -9.07
C SER A 28 4.53 18.20 -10.24
N ASN A 29 4.01 18.12 -11.47
CA ASN A 29 4.68 17.78 -12.76
C ASN A 29 4.59 16.30 -13.21
N PHE A 30 3.60 15.53 -12.73
CA PHE A 30 3.34 14.21 -13.29
C PHE A 30 2.61 14.29 -14.63
N ASP A 31 3.16 13.61 -15.63
CA ASP A 31 2.60 13.56 -16.97
C ASP A 31 1.77 12.29 -17.14
N SER A 32 0.51 12.45 -17.54
CA SER A 32 -0.47 11.37 -17.68
C SER A 32 -0.05 10.29 -18.69
N ARG A 33 0.87 10.58 -19.61
CA ARG A 33 1.44 9.54 -20.50
C ARG A 33 2.11 8.40 -19.74
N PHE A 34 2.49 8.62 -18.48
CA PHE A 34 3.11 7.62 -17.62
C PHE A 34 2.12 6.93 -16.66
N ASP A 35 0.81 7.23 -16.71
CA ASP A 35 -0.21 6.72 -15.78
C ASP A 35 -0.16 5.19 -15.63
N SER A 36 -0.08 4.46 -16.74
CA SER A 36 -0.09 2.99 -16.74
C SER A 36 1.17 2.40 -16.10
N SER A 37 2.34 2.95 -16.46
CA SER A 37 3.63 2.54 -15.90
C SER A 37 3.72 2.89 -14.42
N PHE A 38 3.26 4.09 -14.06
CA PHE A 38 3.16 4.55 -12.69
C PHE A 38 2.27 3.64 -11.85
N ALA A 39 1.05 3.35 -12.32
CA ALA A 39 0.11 2.47 -11.63
C ALA A 39 0.72 1.08 -11.41
N LYS A 40 1.41 0.53 -12.41
CA LYS A 40 2.09 -0.77 -12.30
C LYS A 40 3.18 -0.75 -11.24
N GLN A 41 4.04 0.27 -11.25
CA GLN A 41 5.13 0.42 -10.28
C GLN A 41 4.61 0.65 -8.86
N ALA A 42 3.60 1.51 -8.68
CA ALA A 42 2.98 1.75 -7.38
C ALA A 42 2.30 0.50 -6.83
N LYS A 43 1.61 -0.29 -7.68
CA LYS A 43 1.06 -1.60 -7.29
C LYS A 43 2.15 -2.57 -6.86
N GLN A 44 3.27 -2.60 -7.59
CA GLN A 44 4.40 -3.45 -7.24
C GLN A 44 5.00 -3.04 -5.89
N GLN A 45 5.25 -1.76 -5.67
CA GLN A 45 5.74 -1.25 -4.37
C GLN A 45 4.80 -1.60 -3.23
N CYS A 46 3.49 -1.42 -3.42
CA CYS A 46 2.48 -1.79 -2.43
C CYS A 46 2.56 -3.28 -2.05
N ARG A 47 2.59 -4.17 -3.06
CA ARG A 47 2.66 -5.62 -2.85
C ARG A 47 3.98 -6.04 -2.20
N SER A 48 5.11 -5.49 -2.67
CA SER A 48 6.43 -5.74 -2.08
C SER A 48 6.53 -5.27 -0.63
N ALA A 49 5.74 -4.28 -0.25
CA ALA A 49 5.64 -3.79 1.12
C ALA A 49 4.68 -4.62 2.00
N GLY A 50 4.05 -5.67 1.46
CA GLY A 50 3.08 -6.52 2.16
C GLY A 50 1.65 -5.98 2.18
N GLY A 51 1.37 -4.92 1.41
CA GLY A 51 0.04 -4.34 1.29
C GLY A 51 -0.76 -4.90 0.13
N ASN A 52 -2.07 -4.72 0.18
CA ASN A 52 -3.00 -5.05 -0.88
C ASN A 52 -3.32 -3.81 -1.71
N SER A 53 -2.98 -3.82 -3.01
CA SER A 53 -3.22 -2.66 -3.87
C SER A 53 -4.67 -2.61 -4.34
N LYS A 54 -5.31 -1.46 -4.12
CA LYS A 54 -6.63 -1.11 -4.63
C LYS A 54 -6.50 0.07 -5.57
N GLY A 55 -6.99 -0.09 -6.79
CA GLY A 55 -6.91 0.96 -7.81
C GLY A 55 -6.82 0.40 -9.23
N GLY A 56 -7.50 1.06 -10.15
CA GLY A 56 -7.45 0.76 -11.59
C GLY A 56 -6.13 1.17 -12.23
N ASN A 57 -6.16 1.69 -13.45
CA ASN A 57 -4.99 2.22 -14.16
C ASN A 57 -4.77 3.73 -13.94
N SER A 58 -5.18 4.25 -12.78
CA SER A 58 -5.03 5.66 -12.43
C SER A 58 -3.74 5.94 -11.67
N VAL A 59 -3.26 7.19 -11.69
CA VAL A 59 -2.22 7.69 -10.79
C VAL A 59 -2.56 7.57 -9.32
N ARG A 60 -3.84 7.59 -8.96
CA ARG A 60 -4.26 7.44 -7.56
C ARG A 60 -4.35 5.96 -7.20
N GLN A 61 -3.24 5.39 -6.74
CA GLN A 61 -3.22 4.02 -6.22
C GLN A 61 -3.35 4.01 -4.71
N VAL A 62 -4.19 3.12 -4.21
CA VAL A 62 -4.42 2.89 -2.78
C VAL A 62 -3.77 1.55 -2.41
N CYS A 63 -3.20 1.48 -1.21
CA CYS A 63 -2.53 0.31 -0.69
C CYS A 63 -2.98 0.09 0.76
N ASP A 64 -3.68 -1.01 1.00
CA ASP A 64 -4.19 -1.37 2.31
C ASP A 64 -3.23 -2.34 3.02
N PHE A 65 -2.96 -2.08 4.29
CA PHE A 65 -2.10 -2.89 5.13
C PHE A 65 -2.92 -3.53 6.25
N ARG A 66 -2.65 -4.81 6.52
CA ARG A 66 -3.11 -5.50 7.73
C ARG A 66 -2.10 -5.22 8.85
N GLY A 67 -2.11 -3.99 9.36
CA GLY A 67 -1.24 -3.48 10.41
C GLY A 67 -0.79 -2.04 10.13
N ASP A 68 0.29 -1.64 10.77
CA ASP A 68 0.97 -0.40 10.45
C ASP A 68 1.65 -0.47 9.07
N PRO A 69 1.59 0.60 8.27
CA PRO A 69 2.26 0.64 6.99
C PRO A 69 3.77 0.78 7.21
N PRO A 70 4.60 0.13 6.37
CA PRO A 70 6.03 0.15 6.55
C PRO A 70 6.59 1.57 6.39
N ARG A 71 7.57 1.92 7.23
CA ARG A 71 8.23 3.25 7.22
C ARG A 71 8.86 3.61 5.87
N SER A 72 9.16 2.63 5.04
CA SER A 72 9.69 2.82 3.69
C SER A 72 8.70 3.55 2.77
N LEU A 73 7.39 3.34 2.94
CA LEU A 73 6.35 4.02 2.15
C LEU A 73 6.09 5.44 2.65
N GLN A 74 6.22 5.67 3.96
CA GLN A 74 6.01 6.99 4.56
C GLN A 74 7.05 8.04 4.13
N ARG A 75 8.13 7.62 3.48
CA ARG A 75 9.16 8.50 2.91
C ARG A 75 8.84 8.85 1.46
N THR A 76 9.26 10.04 1.04
CA THR A 76 9.30 10.37 -0.39
C THR A 76 10.22 9.40 -1.10
N SER A 77 9.72 8.70 -2.11
CA SER A 77 10.48 7.76 -2.92
C SER A 77 10.49 8.19 -4.38
N ARG A 78 11.42 7.66 -5.17
CA ARG A 78 11.47 7.86 -6.61
C ARG A 78 11.01 6.58 -7.29
N ILE A 79 10.09 6.72 -8.23
CA ILE A 79 9.66 5.64 -9.10
C ILE A 79 10.12 5.97 -10.51
N GLN A 80 10.84 5.04 -11.13
CA GLN A 80 11.12 5.12 -12.54
C GLN A 80 9.88 4.67 -13.33
N VAL A 81 9.37 5.55 -14.18
CA VAL A 81 8.24 5.28 -15.07
C VAL A 81 8.72 5.38 -16.51
N SER A 82 8.10 4.60 -17.39
CA SER A 82 8.44 4.56 -18.81
C SER A 82 7.20 4.53 -19.68
N SER A 83 7.20 5.30 -20.76
CA SER A 83 6.12 5.37 -21.76
C SER A 83 6.72 5.68 -23.13
N ASN A 84 6.32 4.92 -24.16
CA ASN A 84 6.75 5.11 -25.55
C ASN A 84 8.28 5.29 -25.70
N GLY A 85 9.07 4.44 -25.03
CA GLY A 85 10.54 4.47 -25.09
C GLY A 85 11.21 5.58 -24.28
N ARG A 86 10.46 6.47 -23.62
CA ARG A 86 10.99 7.50 -22.72
C ARG A 86 10.84 7.06 -21.27
N SER A 87 11.93 7.14 -20.51
CA SER A 87 11.92 6.87 -19.07
C SER A 87 12.15 8.17 -18.29
N THR A 88 11.44 8.34 -17.17
CA THR A 88 11.65 9.45 -16.25
C THR A 88 11.50 8.99 -14.80
N ASN A 89 12.07 9.74 -13.87
CA ASN A 89 11.95 9.50 -12.44
C ASN A 89 10.90 10.44 -11.85
N VAL A 90 9.88 9.88 -11.23
CA VAL A 90 8.80 10.61 -10.57
C VAL A 90 9.00 10.52 -9.07
N ASN A 91 9.06 11.66 -8.39
CA ASN A 91 9.01 11.68 -6.94
C ASN A 91 7.57 11.42 -6.50
N VAL A 92 7.39 10.42 -5.64
CA VAL A 92 6.10 10.05 -5.08
C VAL A 92 6.14 10.15 -3.57
N ARG A 93 4.97 10.39 -2.99
CA ARG A 93 4.76 10.33 -1.56
C ARG A 93 3.58 9.41 -1.30
N TRP A 94 3.73 8.48 -0.36
CA TRP A 94 2.58 7.77 0.16
C TRP A 94 2.02 8.52 1.36
N ASN A 95 0.74 8.85 1.28
CA ASN A 95 -0.02 9.41 2.37
C ASN A 95 -0.78 8.27 3.05
N CYS A 96 -0.26 7.84 4.20
CA CYS A 96 -0.83 6.76 4.99
C CYS A 96 -1.76 7.31 6.07
N ARG A 97 -2.96 6.74 6.13
CA ARG A 97 -3.96 6.99 7.17
C ARG A 97 -4.19 5.70 7.94
N ARG A 98 -4.40 5.84 9.24
CA ARG A 98 -4.92 4.79 10.11
C ARG A 98 -6.43 4.95 10.23
#